data_AF-A0ABD6EWM3-F1
#
_entry.id   AF-A0ABD6EWM3-F1
#
_cell.length_a   1.000
_cell.length_b   1.000
_cell.length_c   1.000
_cell.angle_alpha   90.00
_cell.angle_beta   90.00
_cell.angle_gamma   90.00
#
_symmetry.space_group_name_H-M   'P 1'
#
loop_
_entity.id
_entity.type
_entity.pdbx_description
1 polymer ?
#
loop_
_entity_poly.entity_id
_entity_poly.type
_entity_poly.pdbx_seq_one_letter_code
_entity_poly.pdbx_strand_id
1 'polypeptide(L)'
;MPLFRPKRPVPYAALSALEKELDRLEENGFISEVNYSTWAAPIVVVKKENKFLRIFADLSTGLNEALELHQHPFPFPEDIFATLSGGQYFTDRLNRRLSPGRSRRHFKRASRYFPADHEHNTV
;
A
#
# COMPACT_ATOMS: atom_id res chain seq x y z
N MET A 1 -21.23 1.30 14.79
CA MET A 1 -21.36 0.39 15.93
C MET A 1 -20.03 -0.32 16.15
N PRO A 2 -19.47 -0.36 17.38
CA PRO A 2 -18.20 -1.03 17.65
C PRO A 2 -18.24 -2.52 17.35
N LEU A 3 -17.18 -3.03 16.73
CA LEU A 3 -17.09 -4.40 16.24
C LEU A 3 -15.77 -5.05 16.68
N PHE A 4 -15.91 -6.15 17.40
CA PHE A 4 -14.79 -6.98 17.86
C PHE A 4 -14.73 -8.27 17.03
N ARG A 5 -13.66 -8.43 16.24
CA ARG A 5 -13.41 -9.65 15.47
C ARG A 5 -12.30 -10.48 16.12
N PRO A 6 -12.52 -11.79 16.31
CA PRO A 6 -11.50 -12.66 16.89
C PRO A 6 -10.29 -12.80 15.96
N LYS A 7 -9.12 -13.09 16.54
CA LYS A 7 -7.89 -13.34 15.77
C LYS A 7 -8.04 -14.56 14.87
N ARG A 8 -7.38 -14.51 13.70
CA ARG A 8 -7.26 -15.68 12.81
C ARG A 8 -6.25 -16.69 13.36
N PRO A 9 -6.47 -18.00 13.14
CA PRO A 9 -5.49 -19.00 13.49
C PRO A 9 -4.21 -18.77 12.68
N VAL A 10 -3.06 -18.86 13.36
CA VAL A 10 -1.73 -18.76 12.74
C VAL A 10 -1.05 -20.13 12.87
N PRO A 11 -0.45 -20.66 11.80
CA PRO A 11 0.30 -21.91 11.88
C PRO A 11 1.40 -21.84 12.95
N TYR A 12 1.56 -22.91 13.73
CA TYR A 12 2.53 -22.96 14.84
C TYR A 12 3.96 -22.59 14.40
N ALA A 13 4.36 -23.06 13.22
CA ALA A 13 5.67 -22.76 12.63
C ALA A 13 5.92 -21.26 12.35
N ALA A 14 4.88 -20.43 12.28
CA ALA A 14 4.96 -19.01 12.00
C ALA A 14 4.86 -18.13 13.27
N LEU A 15 4.50 -18.70 14.43
CA LEU A 15 4.29 -17.93 15.67
C LEU A 15 5.54 -17.19 16.12
N SER A 16 6.68 -17.89 16.18
CA SER A 16 7.94 -17.28 16.63
C SER A 16 8.45 -16.15 15.73
N ALA A 17 8.16 -16.23 14.43
CA ALA A 17 8.49 -15.16 13.50
C ALA A 17 7.50 -13.99 13.59
N LEU A 18 6.24 -14.28 13.91
CA LEU A 18 5.19 -13.28 14.08
C LEU A 18 5.43 -12.45 15.36
N GLU A 19 5.71 -13.10 16.48
CA GLU A 19 6.04 -12.46 17.76
C GLU A 19 7.21 -11.50 17.60
N LYS A 20 8.33 -11.97 17.01
CA LYS A 20 9.50 -11.11 16.73
C LYS A 20 9.19 -9.88 15.88
N GLU A 21 8.29 -10.00 14.92
CA GLU A 21 7.90 -8.87 14.08
C GLU A 21 6.97 -7.90 14.82
N LEU A 22 6.10 -8.40 15.70
CA LEU A 22 5.29 -7.56 16.59
C LEU A 22 6.18 -6.79 17.58
N ASP A 23 7.12 -7.45 18.24
CA ASP A 23 8.09 -6.82 19.15
C ASP A 23 8.86 -5.71 18.42
N ARG A 24 9.38 -6.01 17.22
CA ARG A 24 10.09 -5.03 16.39
C ARG A 24 9.19 -3.82 16.06
N LEU A 25 7.90 -4.03 15.78
CA LEU A 25 6.99 -2.93 15.48
C LEU A 25 6.69 -2.07 16.71
N GLU A 26 6.59 -2.68 17.89
CA GLU A 26 6.40 -1.97 19.16
C GLU A 26 7.65 -1.19 19.56
N GLU A 27 8.84 -1.79 19.47
CA GLU A 27 10.13 -1.12 19.73
C GLU A 27 10.35 0.10 18.83
N ASN A 28 9.89 0.03 17.58
CA ASN A 28 9.96 1.16 16.64
C ASN A 28 8.84 2.19 16.84
N GLY A 29 7.91 1.97 17.77
CA GLY A 29 6.80 2.86 18.09
C GLY A 29 5.68 2.89 17.03
N PHE A 30 5.59 1.87 16.17
CA PHE A 30 4.50 1.78 15.19
C PHE A 30 3.21 1.25 15.80
N ILE A 31 3.30 0.39 16.81
CA ILE A 31 2.18 -0.18 17.56
C ILE A 31 2.48 -0.12 19.06
N SER A 32 1.46 -0.33 19.88
CA SER A 32 1.58 -0.44 21.34
C SER A 32 0.59 -1.46 21.86
N GLU A 33 0.94 -2.15 22.93
CA GLU A 33 -0.01 -2.98 23.67
C GLU A 33 -1.20 -2.17 24.21
N VAL A 34 -2.39 -2.77 24.19
CA VAL A 34 -3.63 -2.19 24.71
C VAL A 34 -4.38 -3.25 25.50
N ASN A 35 -4.71 -2.95 26.75
CA ASN A 35 -5.44 -3.89 27.62
C ASN A 35 -6.90 -4.10 27.21
N TYR A 36 -7.56 -3.05 26.72
CA TYR A 36 -8.98 -3.07 26.37
C TYR A 36 -9.25 -2.22 25.13
N SER A 37 -10.02 -2.77 24.19
CA SER A 37 -10.50 -2.04 23.02
C SER A 37 -11.91 -2.48 22.66
N THR A 38 -12.77 -1.52 22.32
CA THR A 38 -14.12 -1.78 21.79
C THR A 38 -14.10 -2.22 20.33
N TRP A 39 -12.97 -2.02 19.64
CA TRP A 39 -12.75 -2.41 18.25
C TRP A 39 -11.58 -3.39 18.15
N ALA A 40 -11.76 -4.45 17.38
CA ALA A 40 -10.66 -5.35 17.05
C ALA A 40 -10.82 -5.86 15.62
N ALA A 41 -9.80 -5.66 14.80
CA ALA A 41 -9.67 -6.26 13.48
C ALA A 41 -8.65 -7.40 13.55
N PRO A 42 -8.87 -8.53 12.86
CA PRO A 42 -7.91 -9.60 12.85
C PRO A 42 -6.68 -9.21 12.03
N ILE A 43 -5.52 -9.74 12.41
CA ILE A 43 -4.30 -9.59 11.62
C ILE A 43 -4.21 -10.64 10.51
N VAL A 44 -3.59 -10.25 9.40
CA VAL A 44 -3.26 -11.09 8.25
C VAL A 44 -1.74 -11.11 8.13
N VAL A 45 -1.18 -12.32 8.09
CA VAL A 45 0.26 -12.54 8.03
C VAL A 45 0.62 -13.05 6.65
N VAL A 46 1.48 -12.31 5.94
CA VAL A 46 1.97 -12.67 4.61
C VAL A 46 3.47 -12.91 4.65
N LYS A 47 3.89 -14.11 4.24
CA LYS A 47 5.31 -14.44 4.11
C LYS A 47 5.90 -13.81 2.86
N LYS A 48 7.03 -13.13 3.00
CA LYS A 48 7.79 -12.56 1.88
C LYS A 48 8.96 -13.49 1.50
N GLU A 49 9.41 -13.39 0.26
CA GLU A 49 10.55 -14.18 -0.27
C GLU A 49 11.83 -13.99 0.55
N ASN A 50 12.03 -12.80 1.13
CA ASN A 50 13.17 -12.50 2.00
C ASN A 50 13.03 -13.06 3.42
N LYS A 51 12.12 -14.02 3.65
CA LYS A 51 11.81 -14.68 4.94
C LYS A 51 11.23 -13.77 6.03
N PHE A 52 11.03 -12.48 5.75
CA PHE A 52 10.32 -11.59 6.67
C PHE A 52 8.81 -11.77 6.53
N LEU A 53 8.09 -11.52 7.62
CA LEU A 53 6.64 -11.44 7.63
C LEU A 53 6.18 -10.02 7.37
N ARG A 54 5.04 -9.88 6.70
CA ARG A 54 4.27 -8.64 6.66
C ARG A 54 2.98 -8.86 7.42
N ILE A 55 2.74 -7.97 8.38
CA ILE A 55 1.52 -7.96 9.19
C ILE A 55 0.60 -6.87 8.63
N PHE A 56 -0.64 -7.23 8.35
CA PHE A 56 -1.71 -6.31 7.94
C PHE A 56 -2.89 -6.45 8.88
N ALA A 57 -3.61 -5.36 9.14
CA ALA A 57 -4.93 -5.44 9.78
C ALA A 57 -6.01 -5.63 8.70
N ASP A 58 -6.93 -6.56 8.90
CA ASP A 58 -8.05 -6.77 7.99
C ASP A 58 -9.22 -5.83 8.33
N LEU A 59 -9.09 -4.59 7.89
CA LEU A 59 -10.07 -3.53 8.14
C LEU A 59 -11.38 -3.72 7.37
N SER A 60 -11.38 -4.60 6.35
CA SER A 60 -12.59 -4.94 5.59
C SER A 60 -13.63 -5.69 6.41
N THR A 61 -13.25 -6.22 7.58
CA THR A 61 -14.14 -6.99 8.46
C THR A 61 -15.13 -6.16 9.28
N GLY A 62 -15.30 -4.88 8.90
CA GLY A 62 -16.33 -3.97 9.40
C GLY A 62 -15.79 -2.62 9.90
N LEU A 63 -14.46 -2.45 10.04
CA LEU A 63 -13.92 -1.13 10.37
C LEU A 63 -14.12 -0.15 9.21
N ASN A 64 -13.84 -0.59 7.97
CA ASN A 64 -14.02 0.26 6.78
C ASN A 64 -15.46 0.75 6.61
N GLU A 65 -16.47 -0.05 6.99
CA GLU A 65 -17.89 0.34 6.92
C GLU A 65 -18.27 1.37 8.00
N ALA A 66 -17.52 1.41 9.11
CA ALA A 66 -17.76 2.32 10.21
C ALA A 66 -17.05 3.68 10.04
N LEU A 67 -16.14 3.79 9.06
CA LEU A 67 -15.43 5.03 8.75
C LEU A 67 -16.28 5.93 7.84
N GLU A 68 -16.26 7.23 8.12
CA GLU A 68 -16.83 8.22 7.22
C GLU A 68 -15.88 8.42 6.02
N LEU A 69 -16.42 8.29 4.80
CA LEU A 69 -15.64 8.46 3.58
C LEU A 69 -15.43 9.95 3.30
N HIS A 70 -14.26 10.47 3.64
CA HIS A 70 -13.83 11.79 3.20
C HIS A 70 -13.22 11.71 1.80
N GLN A 71 -14.00 12.11 0.79
CA GLN A 71 -13.51 12.20 -0.58
C GLN A 71 -12.73 13.51 -0.79
N HIS A 72 -11.41 13.41 -0.89
CA HIS A 72 -10.58 14.50 -1.38
C HIS A 72 -10.49 14.39 -2.91
N PRO A 73 -10.68 15.48 -3.67
CA PRO A 73 -10.52 15.44 -5.12
C PRO A 73 -9.09 15.05 -5.46
N PHE A 74 -8.93 13.96 -6.19
CA PHE A 74 -7.65 13.59 -6.76
C PHE A 74 -7.65 14.09 -8.22
N PRO A 75 -6.64 14.86 -8.64
CA PRO A 75 -6.61 15.39 -10.00
C PRO A 75 -6.57 14.23 -11.00
N PHE A 76 -7.24 14.41 -12.14
CA PHE A 76 -7.15 13.42 -13.20
C PHE A 76 -5.73 13.39 -13.75
N PRO A 77 -5.23 12.23 -14.22
CA PRO A 77 -3.92 12.15 -14.85
C PRO A 77 -3.70 13.24 -15.91
N GLU A 78 -4.73 13.54 -16.70
CA GLU A 78 -4.74 14.55 -17.75
C GLU A 78 -4.46 15.95 -17.20
N ASP A 79 -5.05 16.32 -16.06
CA ASP A 79 -4.83 17.61 -15.40
C ASP A 79 -3.38 17.74 -14.88
N ILE A 80 -2.84 16.64 -14.36
CA ILE A 80 -1.45 16.56 -13.92
C ILE A 80 -0.52 16.75 -15.13
N PHE A 81 -0.76 16.04 -16.23
CA PHE A 81 0.08 16.14 -17.44
C PHE A 81 -0.04 17.50 -18.14
N ALA A 82 -1.21 18.11 -18.15
CA ALA A 82 -1.41 19.46 -18.66
C ALA A 82 -0.57 20.48 -17.86
N THR A 83 -0.56 20.37 -16.53
CA THR A 83 0.26 21.22 -15.65
C THR A 83 1.77 21.01 -15.85
N LEU A 84 2.19 19.80 -16.23
CA LEU A 84 3.60 19.45 -16.47
C LEU A 84 4.06 19.78 -17.90
N SER A 85 3.16 20.20 -18.79
CA SER A 85 3.49 20.52 -20.18
C SER A 85 4.47 21.70 -20.26
N GLY A 86 5.45 21.60 -21.15
CA GLY A 86 6.55 22.58 -21.28
C GLY A 86 7.78 22.32 -20.39
N GLY A 87 7.73 21.34 -19.48
CA GLY A 87 8.91 20.88 -18.75
C GLY A 87 9.91 20.14 -19.66
N GLN A 88 11.20 20.50 -19.59
CA GLN A 88 12.26 19.83 -20.36
C GLN A 88 12.90 18.64 -19.62
N TYR A 89 12.86 18.66 -18.28
CA TYR A 89 13.47 17.64 -17.43
C TYR A 89 12.53 17.32 -16.28
N PHE A 90 12.26 16.03 -16.09
CA PHE A 90 11.42 15.52 -14.99
C PHE A 90 12.24 14.57 -14.11
N THR A 91 11.94 14.58 -12.81
CA THR A 91 12.58 13.68 -11.83
C THR A 91 11.52 13.04 -10.95
N ASP A 92 11.55 11.71 -10.85
CA ASP A 92 10.62 10.92 -10.03
C ASP A 92 11.20 10.61 -8.64
N ARG A 93 12.07 11.50 -8.12
CA ARG A 93 12.90 11.18 -6.95
C ARG A 93 12.24 11.40 -5.59
N LEU A 94 11.05 11.98 -5.52
CA LEU A 94 10.38 12.20 -4.23
C LEU A 94 9.57 10.96 -3.82
N ASN A 95 10.27 9.90 -3.40
CA ASN A 95 9.65 8.78 -2.71
C ASN A 95 9.79 9.00 -1.19
N ARG A 96 8.71 9.46 -0.52
CA ARG A 96 8.65 9.53 0.96
C ARG A 96 8.38 8.15 1.57
N ARG A 97 9.14 7.13 1.14
CA ARG A 97 9.16 5.84 1.84
C ARG A 97 10.09 5.97 3.04
N LEU A 98 9.63 5.55 4.22
CA LEU A 98 10.46 5.38 5.40
C LEU A 98 11.36 4.14 5.18
N SER A 99 12.45 4.26 4.41
CA SER A 99 13.45 3.20 4.24
C SER A 99 14.80 3.77 3.77
N PRO A 100 15.94 3.45 4.42
CA PRO A 100 17.26 3.84 3.93
C PRO A 100 17.73 2.87 2.85
N GLY A 101 18.17 3.42 1.71
CA GLY A 101 19.05 2.76 0.75
C GLY A 101 18.41 1.76 -0.23
N ARG A 102 18.20 2.19 -1.48
CA ARG A 102 18.74 1.48 -2.66
C ARG A 102 18.57 2.23 -3.98
N SER A 103 19.72 2.35 -4.63
CA SER A 103 20.06 2.33 -6.06
C SER A 103 19.10 2.90 -7.11
N ARG A 104 19.69 3.81 -7.90
CA ARG A 104 19.18 4.45 -9.12
C ARG A 104 18.69 3.40 -10.12
N ARG A 105 17.40 3.44 -10.47
CA ARG A 105 16.90 2.82 -11.70
C ARG A 105 16.92 3.85 -12.82
N HIS A 106 17.70 3.54 -13.87
CA HIS A 106 17.64 4.24 -15.13
C HIS A 106 16.34 3.86 -15.83
N PHE A 107 15.47 4.84 -16.11
CA PHE A 107 14.37 4.64 -17.04
C PHE A 107 14.95 4.60 -18.45
N LYS A 108 15.00 3.41 -19.06
CA LYS A 108 15.08 3.31 -20.52
C LYS A 108 13.68 3.48 -21.07
N ARG A 109 13.53 4.50 -21.92
CA ARG A 109 12.34 4.80 -22.72
C ARG A 109 12.05 3.58 -23.60
N ALA A 110 11.09 2.75 -23.21
CA ALA A 110 10.55 1.71 -24.08
C ALA A 110 9.45 2.36 -24.93
N SER A 111 9.85 2.89 -26.09
CA SER A 111 8.94 3.05 -27.21
C SER A 111 8.54 1.65 -27.67
N ARG A 112 7.26 1.29 -27.49
CA ARG A 112 6.57 0.31 -28.32
C ARG A 112 5.11 0.74 -28.41
N TYR A 113 4.84 1.58 -29.42
CA TYR A 113 3.50 1.74 -29.97
C TYR A 113 2.98 0.38 -30.44
N PHE A 114 1.72 0.09 -30.17
CA PHE A 114 0.92 -0.85 -30.96
C PHE A 114 -0.05 0.01 -31.79
N PRO A 115 0.11 0.08 -33.12
CA PRO A 115 -0.84 0.76 -33.98
C PRO A 115 -2.08 -0.12 -34.18
N ALA A 116 -3.25 0.50 -34.15
CA ALA A 116 -4.50 -0.08 -34.65
C ALA A 116 -5.17 0.97 -35.53
N ASP A 117 -4.62 1.16 -36.73
CA ASP A 117 -5.33 1.83 -37.80
C ASP A 117 -6.39 0.85 -38.32
N HIS A 118 -7.66 1.22 -38.18
CA HIS A 118 -8.63 0.92 -39.22
C HIS A 118 -9.31 2.24 -39.60
N GLU A 119 -8.87 2.76 -40.74
CA GLU A 119 -9.65 3.66 -41.57
C GLU A 119 -11.03 3.04 -41.85
N HIS A 120 -12.09 3.85 -41.78
CA HIS A 120 -13.03 3.98 -42.90
C HIS A 120 -13.95 5.20 -42.74
N ASN A 121 -13.76 6.11 -43.70
CA ASN A 121 -14.72 6.99 -44.39
C ASN A 121 -15.61 7.99 -43.64
N THR A 122 -15.29 9.27 -43.86
CA THR A 122 -16.09 10.25 -44.64
C THR A 122 -17.58 9.95 -44.84
N VAL A 123 -18.45 10.80 -44.28
CA VAL A 123 -19.19 11.86 -44.99
C VAL A 123 -19.27 13.09 -44.09
#